data_AF-A0A1Z9Q3I5-F1
#
_entry.id   AF-A0A1Z9Q3I5-F1
#
_cell.length_a   1.000
_cell.length_b   1.000
_cell.length_c   1.000
_cell.angle_alpha   90.00
_cell.angle_beta   90.00
_cell.angle_gamma   90.00
#
_symmetry.space_group_name_H-M   'P 1'
#
loop_
_entity.id
_entity.type
_entity.pdbx_description
1 polymer ?
#
loop_
_entity_poly.entity_id
_entity_poly.type
_entity_poly.pdbx_seq_one_letter_code
_entity_poly.pdbx_strand_id
1 'polypeptide(L)'
;MDSSQESLFDQAMARYQAGASAEDILPAFQQITEAAPRQSAGWTCLAWLQLLCDQPDEALRSARYAVKLNPQDPQARINLSLALLDTESKGVRDHIQVVQQVISMAPQITDDLKAALDDGMQRRPGWTSLEKVRAWLKL
;
A
#
# COMPACT_ATOMS: atom_id res chain seq x y z
N MET A 1 -8.86 -26.84 22.44
CA MET A 1 -9.22 -25.42 22.53
C MET A 1 -8.03 -24.66 21.97
N ASP A 2 -8.04 -24.32 20.69
CA ASP A 2 -6.98 -23.52 20.08
C ASP A 2 -7.66 -22.36 19.34
N SER A 3 -8.33 -21.52 20.12
CA SER A 3 -8.94 -20.29 19.64
C SER A 3 -7.85 -19.22 19.63
N SER A 4 -7.53 -18.78 18.42
CA SER A 4 -6.83 -17.54 18.04
C SER A 4 -5.35 -17.40 18.43
N GLN A 5 -4.46 -18.12 17.72
CA GLN A 5 -3.18 -17.51 17.37
C GLN A 5 -3.42 -16.57 16.19
N GLU A 6 -3.80 -15.32 16.49
CA GLU A 6 -3.92 -14.26 15.50
C GLU A 6 -2.55 -14.07 14.81
N SER A 7 -2.50 -14.06 13.48
CA SER A 7 -1.23 -14.02 12.77
C SER A 7 -0.50 -12.70 13.06
N LEU A 8 0.84 -12.68 12.96
CA LEU A 8 1.61 -11.44 13.10
C LEU A 8 1.10 -10.33 12.17
N PHE A 9 0.61 -10.73 11.00
CA PHE A 9 -0.05 -9.85 10.03
C PHE A 9 -1.32 -9.21 10.61
N ASP A 10 -2.24 -10.03 11.12
CA ASP A 10 -3.52 -9.57 11.66
C ASP A 10 -3.32 -8.63 12.86
N GLN A 11 -2.38 -8.97 13.75
CA GLN A 11 -2.02 -8.12 14.89
C GLN A 11 -1.45 -6.76 14.44
N ALA A 12 -0.56 -6.75 13.45
CA ALA A 12 0.01 -5.51 12.92
C ALA A 12 -1.06 -4.64 12.24
N MET A 13 -1.96 -5.26 11.48
CA MET A 13 -3.10 -4.58 10.85
C MET A 13 -4.07 -4.01 11.89
N ALA A 14 -4.41 -4.78 12.93
CA ALA A 14 -5.28 -4.33 14.01
C ALA A 14 -4.70 -3.10 14.72
N ARG A 15 -3.40 -3.11 15.01
CA ARG A 15 -2.72 -1.94 15.61
C ARG A 15 -2.72 -0.74 14.67
N TYR A 16 -2.47 -0.93 13.37
CA TYR A 16 -2.55 0.14 12.38
C TYR A 16 -3.95 0.77 12.33
N GLN A 17 -4.99 -0.07 12.27
CA GLN A 17 -6.40 0.37 12.28
C GLN A 17 -6.81 1.04 13.58
N ALA A 18 -6.23 0.62 14.72
CA ALA A 18 -6.43 1.28 16.02
C ALA A 18 -5.74 2.66 16.12
N GLY A 19 -5.06 3.12 15.08
CA GLY A 19 -4.46 4.45 15.01
C GLY A 19 -2.99 4.51 15.43
N ALA A 20 -2.31 3.36 15.57
CA ALA A 20 -0.85 3.38 15.74
C ALA A 20 -0.17 4.09 14.56
N SER A 21 0.93 4.78 14.83
CA SER A 21 1.67 5.51 13.79
C SER A 21 2.26 4.54 12.76
N ALA A 22 2.50 5.01 11.54
CA ALA A 22 3.13 4.18 10.52
C ALA A 22 4.55 3.73 10.95
N GLU A 23 5.27 4.59 11.67
CA GLU A 23 6.60 4.34 12.22
C GLU A 23 6.59 3.17 13.22
N ASP A 24 5.57 3.10 14.08
CA ASP A 24 5.43 2.01 15.08
C ASP A 24 5.10 0.65 14.44
N ILE A 25 4.44 0.66 13.28
CA ILE A 25 3.97 -0.56 12.60
C ILE A 25 4.99 -1.07 11.57
N LEU A 26 5.81 -0.19 11.01
CA LEU A 26 6.81 -0.51 9.99
C LEU A 26 7.71 -1.71 10.35
N PRO A 27 8.29 -1.83 11.57
CA PRO A 27 9.14 -2.97 11.92
C PRO A 27 8.40 -4.32 11.91
N ALA A 28 7.11 -4.33 12.24
CA ALA A 28 6.31 -5.56 12.21
C ALA A 28 6.14 -6.06 10.77
N PHE A 29 5.90 -5.16 9.81
CA PHE A 29 5.78 -5.54 8.41
C PHE A 29 7.10 -5.96 7.77
N GLN A 30 8.24 -5.43 8.23
CA GLN A 30 9.55 -5.97 7.85
C GLN A 30 9.66 -7.44 8.27
N GLN A 31 9.38 -7.76 9.53
CA GLN A 31 9.40 -9.14 10.04
C GLN A 31 8.41 -10.06 9.31
N ILE A 32 7.20 -9.57 9.01
CA ILE A 32 6.19 -10.33 8.24
C ILE A 32 6.76 -10.69 6.86
N THR A 33 7.38 -9.73 6.17
CA THR A 33 7.95 -9.98 4.83
C THR A 33 9.17 -10.91 4.86
N GLU A 34 9.94 -10.91 5.95
CA GLU A 34 11.05 -11.84 6.15
C GLU A 34 10.55 -13.26 6.43
N ALA A 35 9.52 -13.40 7.27
CA ALA A 35 8.93 -14.69 7.63
C ALA A 35 8.13 -15.30 6.46
N ALA A 36 7.47 -14.47 5.66
CA ALA A 36 6.62 -14.88 4.54
C ALA A 36 6.94 -14.12 3.24
N PRO A 37 8.14 -14.30 2.65
CA PRO A 37 8.63 -13.50 1.52
C PRO A 37 7.88 -13.72 0.20
N ARG A 38 6.92 -14.65 0.14
CA ARG A 38 6.05 -14.87 -1.03
C ARG A 38 4.62 -14.38 -0.82
N GLN A 39 4.31 -13.81 0.35
CA GLN A 39 2.99 -13.25 0.63
C GLN A 39 2.92 -11.80 0.12
N SER A 40 2.20 -11.57 -0.98
CA SER A 40 2.09 -10.24 -1.61
C SER A 40 1.51 -9.17 -0.68
N ALA A 41 0.56 -9.54 0.18
CA ALA A 41 -0.10 -8.61 1.09
C ALA A 41 0.90 -7.94 2.06
N GLY A 42 1.84 -8.71 2.63
CA GLY A 42 2.88 -8.16 3.52
C GLY A 42 3.73 -7.08 2.84
N TRP A 43 4.14 -7.33 1.59
CA TRP A 43 4.91 -6.36 0.80
C TRP A 43 4.09 -5.13 0.40
N THR A 44 2.79 -5.30 0.17
CA THR A 44 1.88 -4.19 -0.16
C THR A 44 1.74 -3.26 1.03
N CYS A 45 1.48 -3.80 2.22
CA CYS A 45 1.42 -3.05 3.47
C CYS A 45 2.77 -2.42 3.82
N LEU A 46 3.88 -3.15 3.67
CA LEU A 46 5.22 -2.61 3.90
C LEU A 46 5.51 -1.40 3.01
N ALA A 47 5.20 -1.49 1.71
CA ALA A 47 5.37 -0.36 0.80
C ALA A 47 4.52 0.85 1.21
N TRP A 48 3.28 0.63 1.64
CA TRP A 48 2.40 1.70 2.12
C TRP A 48 2.98 2.40 3.35
N LEU A 49 3.43 1.63 4.34
CA LEU A 49 4.04 2.16 5.56
C LEU A 49 5.33 2.93 5.27
N GLN A 50 6.16 2.42 4.36
CA GLN A 50 7.38 3.12 3.91
C GLN A 50 7.04 4.47 3.27
N LEU A 51 6.01 4.54 2.43
CA LEU A 51 5.57 5.81 1.85
C LEU A 51 5.01 6.79 2.88
N LEU A 52 4.28 6.30 3.89
CA LEU A 52 3.80 7.13 4.99
C LEU A 52 4.94 7.69 5.84
N CYS A 53 6.00 6.90 6.03
CA CYS A 53 7.21 7.29 6.74
C CYS A 53 8.23 8.05 5.87
N ASP A 54 7.83 8.54 4.70
CA ASP A 54 8.68 9.28 3.75
C ASP A 54 9.98 8.53 3.35
N GLN A 55 9.86 7.22 3.12
CA GLN A 55 10.92 6.31 2.64
C GLN A 55 10.61 5.81 1.21
N PRO A 56 10.63 6.67 0.18
CA PRO A 56 10.15 6.33 -1.15
C PRO A 56 11.04 5.33 -1.91
N ASP A 57 12.35 5.30 -1.65
CA ASP A 57 13.28 4.35 -2.28
C ASP A 57 13.08 2.90 -1.77
N GLU A 58 12.87 2.73 -0.47
CA GLU A 58 12.46 1.48 0.16
C GLU A 58 11.08 1.05 -0.36
N ALA A 59 10.11 1.97 -0.36
CA ALA A 59 8.77 1.72 -0.85
C ALA A 59 8.77 1.25 -2.32
N LEU A 60 9.62 1.83 -3.16
CA LEU A 60 9.74 1.45 -4.55
C LEU A 60 10.17 -0.02 -4.70
N ARG A 61 11.13 -0.46 -3.90
CA ARG A 61 11.60 -1.86 -3.89
C ARG A 61 10.48 -2.80 -3.42
N SER A 62 9.84 -2.48 -2.30
CA SER A 62 8.75 -3.28 -1.73
C SER A 62 7.55 -3.36 -2.67
N ALA A 63 7.12 -2.23 -3.24
CA ALA A 63 5.97 -2.17 -4.14
C ALA A 63 6.21 -2.90 -5.46
N ARG A 64 7.43 -2.79 -6.04
CA ARG A 64 7.80 -3.60 -7.23
C ARG A 64 7.71 -5.09 -6.94
N TYR A 65 8.16 -5.51 -5.76
CA TYR A 65 8.10 -6.90 -5.38
C TYR A 65 6.67 -7.38 -5.09
N ALA A 66 5.83 -6.55 -4.44
CA ALA A 66 4.41 -6.80 -4.26
C ALA A 66 3.69 -6.99 -5.61
N VAL A 67 3.86 -6.06 -6.55
CA VAL A 67 3.25 -6.15 -7.90
C VAL A 67 3.79 -7.35 -8.68
N LYS A 68 5.04 -7.76 -8.48
CA LYS A 68 5.59 -8.99 -9.08
C LYS A 68 4.89 -10.24 -8.55
N LEU A 69 4.59 -10.29 -7.25
CA LEU A 69 3.90 -11.42 -6.62
C LEU A 69 2.41 -11.46 -6.97
N ASN A 70 1.73 -10.32 -6.96
CA ASN A 70 0.33 -10.19 -7.37
C ASN A 70 0.13 -9.00 -8.32
N PRO A 71 0.20 -9.22 -9.64
CA PRO A 71 0.03 -8.15 -10.62
C PRO A 71 -1.39 -7.58 -10.69
N GLN A 72 -2.39 -8.21 -10.07
CA GLN A 72 -3.79 -7.79 -10.09
C GLN A 72 -4.20 -6.98 -8.86
N ASP A 73 -3.31 -6.83 -7.87
CA ASP A 73 -3.57 -6.04 -6.67
C ASP A 73 -3.57 -4.54 -6.99
N PRO A 74 -4.73 -3.85 -6.91
CA PRO A 74 -4.78 -2.42 -7.21
C PRO A 74 -4.09 -1.57 -6.16
N GLN A 75 -4.07 -1.97 -4.88
CA GLN A 75 -3.39 -1.24 -3.82
C GLN A 75 -1.87 -1.32 -4.01
N ALA A 76 -1.34 -2.49 -4.35
CA ALA A 76 0.09 -2.64 -4.66
C ALA A 76 0.51 -1.75 -5.85
N ARG A 77 -0.35 -1.62 -6.86
CA ARG A 77 -0.11 -0.75 -8.02
C ARG A 77 -0.22 0.73 -7.68
N ILE A 78 -1.12 1.12 -6.79
CA ILE A 78 -1.17 2.48 -6.23
C ILE A 78 0.13 2.78 -5.51
N ASN A 79 0.55 1.92 -4.58
CA ASN A 79 1.78 2.10 -3.81
C ASN A 79 3.00 2.20 -4.74
N LEU A 80 3.07 1.39 -5.79
CA LEU A 80 4.12 1.49 -6.80
C LEU A 80 4.06 2.81 -7.58
N SER A 81 2.86 3.26 -7.96
CA SER A 81 2.67 4.55 -8.63
C SER A 81 3.15 5.72 -7.79
N LEU A 82 2.85 5.70 -6.49
CA LEU A 82 3.29 6.71 -5.52
C LEU A 82 4.81 6.70 -5.35
N ALA A 83 5.39 5.53 -5.13
CA ALA A 83 6.84 5.38 -4.99
C ALA A 83 7.58 5.82 -6.25
N LEU A 84 7.04 5.53 -7.44
CA LEU A 84 7.60 6.01 -8.71
C LEU A 84 7.56 7.54 -8.80
N LEU A 85 6.46 8.19 -8.39
CA LEU A 85 6.38 9.65 -8.40
C LEU A 85 7.33 10.30 -7.39
N ASP A 86 7.37 9.79 -6.16
CA ASP A 86 8.19 10.34 -5.08
C ASP A 86 9.69 10.13 -5.32
N THR A 87 10.07 9.15 -6.12
CA THR A 87 11.47 8.93 -6.59
C THR A 87 11.74 9.50 -7.98
N GLU A 88 10.81 10.26 -8.57
CA GLU A 88 10.90 10.81 -9.94
C GLU A 88 11.18 9.76 -11.03
N SER A 89 10.78 8.51 -10.77
CA SER A 89 10.95 7.37 -11.65
C SER A 89 9.83 7.26 -12.70
N LYS A 90 10.15 6.68 -13.85
CA LYS A 90 9.21 6.47 -14.97
C LYS A 90 8.36 5.20 -14.76
N GLY A 91 7.21 5.13 -15.44
CA GLY A 91 6.37 3.92 -15.52
C GLY A 91 5.02 3.99 -14.81
N VAL A 92 4.66 5.15 -14.25
CA VAL A 92 3.42 5.34 -13.48
C VAL A 92 2.15 5.03 -14.29
N ARG A 93 2.13 5.40 -15.57
CA ARG A 93 0.92 5.34 -16.43
C ARG A 93 0.33 3.93 -16.50
N ASP A 94 1.14 2.91 -16.68
CA ASP A 94 0.67 1.54 -16.87
C ASP A 94 0.02 0.99 -15.59
N HIS A 95 0.52 1.41 -14.42
CA HIS A 95 -0.08 1.03 -13.15
C HIS A 95 -1.43 1.71 -12.92
N ILE A 96 -1.52 3.02 -13.19
CA ILE A 96 -2.77 3.78 -13.08
C ILE A 96 -3.85 3.21 -14.02
N GLN A 97 -3.50 2.86 -15.26
CA GLN A 97 -4.46 2.29 -16.22
C GLN A 97 -5.07 0.97 -15.72
N VAL A 98 -4.26 0.09 -15.13
CA VAL A 98 -4.79 -1.17 -14.56
C VAL A 98 -5.70 -0.90 -13.37
N VAL A 99 -5.33 0.04 -12.48
CA VAL A 99 -6.19 0.38 -11.33
C VAL A 99 -7.53 0.97 -11.82
N GLN A 100 -7.54 1.82 -12.83
CA GLN A 100 -8.76 2.35 -13.45
C GLN A 100 -9.65 1.22 -14.03
N GLN A 101 -9.05 0.20 -14.65
CA GLN A 101 -9.79 -0.97 -15.13
C GLN A 101 -10.41 -1.75 -13.97
N VAL A 102 -9.65 -1.98 -12.89
CA VAL A 102 -10.15 -2.66 -11.68
C VAL A 102 -11.33 -1.91 -11.07
N ILE A 103 -11.23 -0.59 -10.89
CA ILE A 103 -12.32 0.26 -10.39
C ILE A 103 -13.58 0.13 -11.27
N SER A 104 -13.40 0.10 -12.59
CA SER A 104 -14.51 -0.02 -13.54
C SER A 104 -15.20 -1.40 -13.50
N MET A 105 -14.45 -2.47 -13.18
CA MET A 105 -14.95 -3.84 -13.17
C MET A 105 -15.48 -4.31 -11.82
N ALA A 106 -14.93 -3.77 -10.73
CA ALA A 106 -15.26 -4.16 -9.36
C ALA A 106 -15.55 -2.93 -8.51
N PRO A 107 -16.71 -2.26 -8.68
CA PRO A 107 -17.02 -1.04 -7.96
C PRO A 107 -16.90 -1.17 -6.44
N GLN A 108 -17.12 -2.36 -5.87
CA GLN A 108 -16.98 -2.61 -4.44
C GLN A 108 -15.56 -2.36 -3.90
N ILE A 109 -14.51 -2.50 -4.71
CA ILE A 109 -13.13 -2.24 -4.26
C ILE A 109 -12.81 -0.74 -4.24
N THR A 110 -13.64 0.07 -4.91
CA THR A 110 -13.45 1.52 -5.03
C THR A 110 -13.50 2.20 -3.68
N ASP A 111 -14.43 1.78 -2.81
CA ASP A 111 -14.58 2.35 -1.48
C ASP A 111 -13.37 2.01 -0.58
N ASP A 112 -12.86 0.78 -0.67
CA ASP A 112 -11.65 0.37 0.07
C ASP A 112 -10.42 1.17 -0.40
N LEU A 113 -10.23 1.32 -1.71
CA LEU A 113 -9.14 2.12 -2.26
C LEU A 113 -9.26 3.59 -1.86
N LYS A 114 -10.48 4.15 -1.92
CA LYS A 114 -10.74 5.52 -1.50
C LYS A 114 -10.43 5.72 -0.02
N ALA A 115 -10.87 4.81 0.85
CA ALA A 115 -10.58 4.84 2.26
C ALA A 115 -9.07 4.77 2.55
N ALA A 116 -8.33 3.93 1.83
CA ALA A 116 -6.88 3.86 1.96
C ALA A 116 -6.19 5.17 1.55
N LEU A 117 -6.62 5.80 0.44
CA LEU A 117 -6.08 7.09 0.02
C LEU A 117 -6.43 8.21 1.01
N ASP A 118 -7.64 8.22 1.55
CA ASP A 118 -8.08 9.20 2.56
C ASP A 118 -7.29 9.05 3.87
N ASP A 119 -7.10 7.82 4.36
CA ASP A 119 -6.23 7.51 5.52
C ASP A 119 -4.80 7.98 5.27
N GLY A 120 -4.27 7.76 4.05
CA GLY A 120 -2.94 8.23 3.67
C GLY A 120 -2.78 9.74 3.76
N MET A 121 -3.77 10.51 3.31
CA MET A 121 -3.74 11.97 3.42
C MET A 121 -3.88 12.46 4.85
N GLN A 122 -4.63 11.75 5.70
CA GLN A 122 -4.76 12.08 7.12
C GLN A 122 -3.45 11.85 7.87
N ARG A 123 -2.77 10.72 7.60
CA ARG A 123 -1.51 10.34 8.26
C ARG A 123 -0.31 11.11 7.75
N ARG A 124 -0.29 11.48 6.46
CA ARG A 124 0.76 12.27 5.82
C ARG A 124 0.16 13.47 5.07
N PRO A 125 -0.17 14.56 5.77
CA PRO A 125 -0.70 15.77 5.13
C PRO A 125 0.29 16.36 4.11
N GLY A 126 -0.23 16.87 2.99
CA GLY A 126 0.57 17.51 1.94
C GLY A 126 1.30 16.54 0.99
N TRP A 127 0.90 15.26 0.97
CA TRP A 127 1.48 14.26 0.08
C TRP A 127 1.03 14.46 -1.38
N THR A 128 1.75 15.32 -2.11
CA THR A 128 1.36 15.76 -3.46
C THR A 128 1.21 14.62 -4.49
N SER A 129 2.01 13.55 -4.39
CA SER A 129 1.88 12.39 -5.28
C SER A 129 0.60 11.61 -5.01
N LEU A 130 0.17 11.52 -3.75
CA LEU A 130 -1.09 10.90 -3.37
C LEU A 130 -2.29 11.66 -3.92
N GLU A 131 -2.26 13.00 -3.84
CA GLU A 131 -3.28 13.87 -4.43
C GLU A 131 -3.38 13.67 -5.96
N LYS A 132 -2.24 13.59 -6.65
CA LYS A 132 -2.19 13.33 -8.10
C LYS A 132 -2.78 11.96 -8.45
N VAL A 133 -2.35 10.90 -7.77
CA VAL A 133 -2.85 9.54 -8.01
C VAL A 133 -4.35 9.46 -7.76
N ARG A 134 -4.83 10.02 -6.65
CA ARG A 134 -6.26 10.12 -6.34
C ARG A 134 -7.03 10.82 -7.46
N ALA A 135 -6.55 11.96 -7.94
CA ALA A 135 -7.19 12.70 -9.03
C ALA A 135 -7.24 11.89 -10.34
N TRP A 136 -6.18 11.16 -10.69
CA TRP A 136 -6.17 10.30 -11.89
C TRP A 136 -7.11 9.10 -11.77
N LEU A 137 -7.29 8.57 -10.56
CA LEU A 137 -8.22 7.47 -10.29
C LEU A 137 -9.67 7.94 -10.09
N LYS A 138 -9.89 9.24 -9.91
CA LYS A 138 -11.19 9.87 -9.64
C LYS A 138 -11.82 9.38 -8.32
N LEU A 139 -11.00 9.21 -7.28
CA LEU A 139 -11.40 8.80 -5.92
C LEU A 139 -11.47 9.99 -4.95
#